data_AF-A0A2V6M545-F1
#
_entry.id   AF-A0A2V6M545-F1
#
_cell.length_a   1.000
_cell.length_b   1.000
_cell.length_c   1.000
_cell.angle_alpha   90.00
_cell.angle_beta   90.00
_cell.angle_gamma   90.00
#
_symmetry.space_group_name_H-M   'P 1'
#
loop_
_entity.id
_entity.type
_entity.pdbx_description
1 polymer ?
#
loop_
_entity_poly.entity_id
_entity_poly.type
_entity_poly.pdbx_seq_one_letter_code
_entity_poly.pdbx_strand_id
1 'polypeptide(L)'
;MRDGNIAILKGAEVRAVLTGHELEVIQAVRVAYETHGNGDSSLPHSTFLRFPDQPQDRIIALPAYLGGDCRIAGIKWVSSFPENLNLGLDRASAVLILNSTQTGRPEAVLEGSVISAKRTAASAALAAQCLLTGNKVGRVGMIGCGLINFEIARFLLAVFPEAKTFVLFDKDNSRAKQFAEKCQKTFGQVGVETATDVKAVLRNSPLISIATTALAPYLSELTECPRGSA
;
A
#
# COMPACT_ATOMS: atom_id res chain seq x y z
N MET A 1 -15.14 29.77 -6.73
CA MET A 1 -16.31 29.18 -6.04
C MET A 1 -16.70 30.10 -4.88
N ARG A 2 -17.91 30.66 -4.88
CA ARG A 2 -18.37 31.65 -3.89
C ARG A 2 -19.03 31.02 -2.64
N ASP A 3 -19.43 29.76 -2.70
CA ASP A 3 -20.01 29.05 -1.55
C ASP A 3 -18.94 28.14 -0.95
N GLY A 4 -18.71 28.23 0.35
CA GLY A 4 -17.73 27.44 1.12
C GLY A 4 -18.07 25.95 1.23
N ASN A 5 -18.56 25.33 0.15
CA ASN A 5 -18.90 23.92 0.09
C ASN A 5 -17.63 23.07 0.02
N ILE A 6 -17.58 22.03 0.83
CA ILE A 6 -16.51 21.03 0.86
C ILE A 6 -17.12 19.71 0.37
N ALA A 7 -16.50 19.09 -0.65
CA ALA A 7 -16.92 17.78 -1.11
C ALA A 7 -16.59 16.72 -0.06
N ILE A 8 -17.51 15.79 0.22
CA ILE A 8 -17.26 14.67 1.16
C ILE A 8 -17.40 13.37 0.37
N LEU A 9 -16.30 12.61 0.26
CA LEU A 9 -16.29 11.31 -0.41
C LEU A 9 -16.15 10.20 0.64
N LYS A 10 -17.18 9.37 0.74
CA LYS A 10 -17.24 8.22 1.63
C LYS A 10 -16.48 7.04 1.03
N GLY A 11 -16.16 6.05 1.87
CA GLY A 11 -15.40 4.88 1.43
C GLY A 11 -16.03 4.09 0.29
N ALA A 12 -17.36 4.08 0.16
CA ALA A 12 -18.03 3.43 -0.97
C ALA A 12 -17.77 4.15 -2.31
N GLU A 13 -17.80 5.48 -2.30
CA GLU A 13 -17.54 6.33 -3.48
C GLU A 13 -16.06 6.23 -3.88
N VAL A 14 -15.16 6.31 -2.90
CA VAL A 14 -13.71 6.12 -3.11
C VAL A 14 -13.42 4.74 -3.70
N ARG A 15 -14.04 3.67 -3.17
CA ARG A 15 -13.87 2.31 -3.72
C ARG A 15 -14.39 2.20 -5.14
N ALA A 16 -15.55 2.79 -5.44
CA ALA A 16 -16.14 2.75 -6.78
C ALA A 16 -15.21 3.38 -7.81
N VAL A 17 -14.62 4.54 -7.50
CA VAL A 17 -13.67 5.24 -8.40
C VAL A 17 -12.37 4.45 -8.61
N LEU A 18 -11.89 3.70 -7.62
CA LEU A 18 -10.57 3.06 -7.68
C LEU A 18 -10.59 1.57 -8.06
N THR A 19 -11.77 0.97 -8.26
CA THR A 19 -11.88 -0.46 -8.59
C THR A 19 -11.66 -0.68 -10.08
N GLY A 20 -10.70 -1.52 -10.46
CA GLY A 20 -10.37 -1.77 -11.87
C GLY A 20 -9.46 -0.73 -12.52
N HIS A 21 -9.00 0.26 -11.74
CA HIS A 21 -8.14 1.37 -12.19
C HIS A 21 -6.70 1.22 -11.66
N GLU A 22 -6.21 -0.01 -11.47
CA GLU A 22 -4.88 -0.28 -10.91
C GLU A 22 -3.76 0.42 -11.69
N LEU A 23 -3.78 0.33 -13.03
CA LEU A 23 -2.77 0.97 -13.89
C LEU A 23 -2.80 2.50 -13.81
N GLU A 24 -3.98 3.11 -13.71
CA GLU A 24 -4.12 4.57 -13.55
C GLU A 24 -3.58 5.03 -12.20
N VAL A 25 -3.83 4.27 -11.13
CA VAL A 25 -3.28 4.58 -9.81
C VAL A 25 -1.76 4.43 -9.80
N ILE A 26 -1.19 3.43 -10.50
CA ILE A 26 0.25 3.31 -10.69
C ILE A 26 0.80 4.52 -11.43
N GLN A 27 0.14 4.97 -12.49
CA GLN A 27 0.55 6.15 -13.24
C GLN A 27 0.50 7.42 -12.39
N ALA A 28 -0.55 7.60 -11.57
CA ALA A 28 -0.65 8.72 -10.65
C ALA A 28 0.49 8.72 -9.62
N VAL A 29 0.87 7.55 -9.08
CA VAL A 29 2.03 7.42 -8.18
C VAL A 29 3.35 7.71 -8.90
N ARG A 30 3.51 7.24 -10.15
CA ARG A 30 4.68 7.56 -10.98
C ARG A 30 4.84 9.07 -11.18
N VAL A 31 3.77 9.76 -11.60
CA VAL A 31 3.76 11.22 -11.76
C VAL A 31 4.11 11.93 -10.47
N ALA A 32 3.61 11.45 -9.31
CA ALA A 32 3.95 12.03 -8.02
C ALA A 32 5.43 11.87 -7.68
N TYR A 33 6.03 10.71 -7.94
CA TYR A 33 7.46 10.47 -7.71
C TYR A 33 8.36 11.26 -8.66
N GLU A 34 8.01 11.35 -9.95
CA GLU A 34 8.77 12.12 -10.94
C GLU A 34 8.70 13.63 -10.63
N THR A 35 7.51 14.14 -10.31
CA THR A 35 7.31 15.53 -9.88
C THR A 35 8.12 15.84 -8.61
N HIS A 36 8.13 14.94 -7.63
CA HIS A 36 8.97 15.07 -6.43
C HIS A 36 10.46 15.04 -6.76
N GLY A 37 10.90 14.11 -7.62
CA GLY A 37 12.29 13.99 -8.06
C GLY A 37 12.81 15.23 -8.79
N ASN A 38 11.92 15.97 -9.46
CA ASN A 38 12.21 17.26 -10.09
C ASN A 38 12.23 18.44 -9.11
N GLY A 39 12.01 18.21 -7.81
CA GLY A 39 11.97 19.24 -6.78
C GLY A 39 10.67 20.05 -6.72
N ASP A 40 9.64 19.69 -7.50
CA ASP A 40 8.38 20.44 -7.58
C ASP A 40 7.33 19.88 -6.60
N SER A 41 7.71 19.82 -5.33
CA SER A 41 6.84 19.37 -4.25
C SER A 41 7.31 19.92 -2.91
N SER A 42 6.44 19.90 -1.91
CA SER A 42 6.81 20.15 -0.53
C SER A 42 6.28 19.03 0.35
N LEU A 43 7.20 18.31 1.00
CA LEU A 43 6.91 17.13 1.83
C LEU A 43 7.57 17.29 3.22
N PRO A 44 6.92 18.00 4.15
CA PRO A 44 7.42 18.13 5.52
C PRO A 44 7.49 16.79 6.25
N HIS A 45 8.26 16.77 7.35
CA HIS A 45 8.37 15.58 8.20
C HIS A 45 7.01 15.14 8.75
N SER A 46 6.82 13.83 8.84
CA SER A 46 5.63 13.23 9.43
C SER A 46 5.50 13.64 10.90
N THR A 47 4.32 14.09 11.33
CA THR A 47 4.06 14.40 12.74
C THR A 47 3.29 13.27 13.40
N PHE A 48 3.82 12.71 14.48
CA PHE A 48 3.21 11.60 15.20
C PHE A 48 2.52 12.09 16.47
N LEU A 49 1.21 11.94 16.54
CA LEU A 49 0.44 12.00 17.78
C LEU A 49 0.55 10.62 18.46
N ARG A 50 1.11 10.62 19.67
CA ARG A 50 1.28 9.43 20.52
C ARG A 50 0.45 9.57 21.80
N PHE A 51 -0.01 8.44 22.30
CA PHE A 51 -0.77 8.35 23.53
C PHE A 51 0.16 7.83 24.64
N PRO A 52 0.36 8.56 25.75
CA PRO A 52 1.32 8.17 26.80
C PRO A 52 1.17 6.72 27.28
N ASP A 53 -0.06 6.25 27.45
CA ASP A 53 -0.37 4.92 27.99
C ASP A 53 -0.72 3.87 26.91
N GLN A 54 -0.60 4.22 25.62
CA GLN A 54 -0.91 3.32 24.50
C GLN A 54 0.24 3.35 23.48
N PRO A 55 1.39 2.72 23.77
CA PRO A 55 2.62 2.87 22.98
C PRO A 55 2.52 2.31 21.55
N GLN A 56 1.56 1.41 21.31
CA GLN A 56 1.31 0.81 20.00
C GLN A 56 0.45 1.71 19.10
N ASP A 57 -0.31 2.62 19.72
CA ASP A 57 -1.30 3.46 19.06
C ASP A 57 -0.69 4.78 18.63
N ARG A 58 -1.17 5.28 17.49
CA ARG A 58 -0.69 6.54 16.93
C ARG A 58 -1.67 7.11 15.93
N ILE A 59 -1.58 8.42 15.76
CA ILE A 59 -2.14 9.12 14.61
C ILE A 59 -1.03 9.93 13.95
N ILE A 60 -1.01 9.97 12.62
CA ILE A 60 0.07 10.58 11.85
C ILE A 60 -0.51 11.64 10.92
N ALA A 61 0.02 12.86 11.04
CA ALA A 61 -0.20 13.96 10.11
C ALA A 61 0.84 13.88 8.99
N LEU A 62 0.37 13.79 7.75
CA LEU A 62 1.19 13.72 6.55
C LEU A 62 0.75 14.80 5.54
N PRO A 63 1.10 16.08 5.78
CA PRO A 63 0.83 17.14 4.83
C PRO A 63 1.78 17.07 3.64
N ALA A 64 1.29 17.45 2.45
CA ALA A 64 2.08 17.53 1.24
C ALA A 64 1.51 18.56 0.26
N TYR A 65 2.38 19.11 -0.58
CA TYR A 65 2.03 19.78 -1.82
C TYR A 65 2.73 19.09 -2.98
N LEU A 66 1.99 18.87 -4.06
CA LEU A 66 2.52 18.37 -5.33
C LEU A 66 2.29 19.43 -6.41
N GLY A 67 3.36 19.88 -7.04
CA GLY A 67 3.33 20.85 -8.12
C GLY A 67 2.99 20.22 -9.47
N GLY A 68 3.69 20.66 -10.52
CA GLY A 68 3.47 20.26 -11.90
C GLY A 68 2.05 20.59 -12.38
N ASP A 69 1.48 19.70 -13.19
CA ASP A 69 0.11 19.83 -13.66
C ASP A 69 -0.94 19.52 -12.58
N CYS A 70 -0.54 18.89 -11.46
CA CYS A 70 -1.45 18.55 -10.37
C CYS A 70 -1.83 19.79 -9.56
N ARG A 71 -0.83 20.56 -9.07
CA ARG A 71 -1.02 21.74 -8.20
C ARG A 71 -2.00 21.52 -7.05
N ILE A 72 -1.82 20.41 -6.33
CA ILE A 72 -2.69 19.99 -5.22
C ILE A 72 -1.92 20.07 -3.90
N ALA A 73 -2.54 20.69 -2.89
CA ALA A 73 -2.08 20.62 -1.51
C ALA A 73 -3.08 19.81 -0.68
N GLY A 74 -2.60 19.14 0.36
CA GLY A 74 -3.48 18.41 1.26
C GLY A 74 -2.76 17.74 2.41
N ILE A 75 -3.51 16.96 3.17
CA ILE A 75 -2.99 16.19 4.30
C ILE A 75 -3.69 14.84 4.39
N LYS A 76 -2.90 13.79 4.67
CA LYS A 76 -3.44 12.54 5.21
C LYS A 76 -3.36 12.55 6.73
N TRP A 77 -4.50 12.34 7.35
CA TRP A 77 -4.62 12.09 8.79
C TRP A 77 -4.97 10.62 8.98
N VAL A 78 -4.00 9.82 9.43
CA VAL A 78 -4.12 8.35 9.50
C VAL A 78 -3.85 7.83 10.89
N SER A 79 -4.76 7.03 11.43
CA SER A 79 -4.62 6.32 12.68
C SER A 79 -4.09 4.90 12.46
N SER A 80 -3.42 4.34 13.47
CA SER A 80 -3.09 2.91 13.53
C SER A 80 -3.26 2.42 14.96
N PHE A 81 -4.27 1.60 15.19
CA PHE A 81 -4.63 0.99 16.46
C PHE A 81 -4.63 -0.54 16.29
N PRO A 82 -3.54 -1.26 16.62
CA PRO A 82 -3.42 -2.70 16.35
C PRO A 82 -4.52 -3.54 17.01
N GLU A 83 -4.96 -3.17 18.21
CA GLU A 83 -5.99 -3.89 18.99
C GLU A 83 -7.39 -3.83 18.36
N ASN A 84 -7.63 -2.96 17.37
CA ASN A 84 -8.90 -2.93 16.63
C ASN A 84 -9.25 -4.27 15.98
N LEU A 85 -8.24 -5.07 15.64
CA LEU A 85 -8.45 -6.40 15.05
C LEU A 85 -9.23 -7.33 15.99
N ASN A 86 -9.05 -7.19 17.31
CA ASN A 86 -9.78 -7.95 18.33
C ASN A 86 -11.25 -7.53 18.42
N LEU A 87 -11.57 -6.34 17.91
CA LEU A 87 -12.93 -5.78 17.83
C LEU A 87 -13.56 -6.01 16.44
N GLY A 88 -12.89 -6.70 15.53
CA GLY A 88 -13.34 -6.86 14.14
C GLY A 88 -13.27 -5.57 13.31
N LEU A 89 -12.50 -4.58 13.77
CA LEU A 89 -12.27 -3.32 13.07
C LEU A 89 -10.92 -3.32 12.35
N ASP A 90 -10.81 -2.52 11.29
CA ASP A 90 -9.54 -2.30 10.63
C ASP A 90 -8.54 -1.63 11.58
N ARG A 91 -7.29 -2.11 11.53
CA ARG A 91 -6.17 -1.52 12.29
C ARG A 91 -5.97 -0.04 11.96
N ALA A 92 -6.19 0.37 10.71
CA ALA A 92 -5.91 1.73 10.26
C ALA A 92 -7.15 2.39 9.66
N SER A 93 -7.47 3.59 10.13
CA SER A 93 -8.46 4.49 9.53
C SER A 93 -7.76 5.77 9.06
N ALA A 94 -8.22 6.38 7.97
CA ALA A 94 -7.66 7.64 7.51
C ALA A 94 -8.70 8.54 6.87
N VAL A 95 -8.41 9.84 6.89
CA VAL A 95 -9.03 10.83 6.01
C VAL A 95 -7.96 11.57 5.23
N LEU A 96 -8.33 12.02 4.03
CA LEU A 96 -7.56 12.98 3.25
C LEU A 96 -8.33 14.28 3.19
N ILE A 97 -7.63 15.40 3.37
CA ILE A 97 -8.17 16.73 3.13
C ILE A 97 -7.38 17.34 1.98
N LEU A 98 -8.09 17.84 0.97
CA LEU A 98 -7.50 18.57 -0.16
C LEU A 98 -7.77 20.06 0.00
N ASN A 99 -6.79 20.88 -0.34
CA ASN A 99 -6.83 22.32 -0.22
C ASN A 99 -6.57 23.00 -1.57
N SER A 100 -7.32 24.07 -1.81
CA SER A 100 -7.09 25.01 -2.89
C SER A 100 -5.71 25.63 -2.75
N THR A 101 -4.85 25.46 -3.75
CA THR A 101 -3.52 26.10 -3.76
C THR A 101 -3.58 27.59 -4.06
N GLN A 102 -4.74 28.11 -4.50
CA GLN A 102 -4.98 29.53 -4.73
C GLN A 102 -5.51 30.26 -3.48
N THR A 103 -6.35 29.60 -2.69
CA THR A 103 -7.07 30.26 -1.57
C THR A 103 -6.75 29.67 -0.19
N GLY A 104 -6.07 28.53 -0.12
CA GLY A 104 -5.82 27.76 1.09
C GLY A 104 -7.06 27.03 1.65
N ARG A 105 -8.26 27.29 1.10
CA ARG A 105 -9.51 26.70 1.60
C ARG A 105 -9.56 25.20 1.33
N PRO A 106 -10.12 24.40 2.26
CA PRO A 106 -10.39 22.99 2.00
C PRO A 106 -11.45 22.86 0.88
N GLU A 107 -11.21 21.94 -0.04
CA GLU A 107 -12.08 21.66 -1.18
C GLU A 107 -12.75 20.27 -1.06
N ALA A 108 -12.07 19.31 -0.42
CA ALA A 108 -12.60 17.96 -0.23
C ALA A 108 -12.11 17.28 1.05
N VAL A 109 -12.95 16.40 1.60
CA VAL A 109 -12.60 15.42 2.64
C VAL A 109 -12.95 14.03 2.12
N LEU A 110 -11.98 13.13 2.09
CA LEU A 110 -12.13 11.78 1.53
C LEU A 110 -11.82 10.72 2.58
N GLU A 111 -12.55 9.60 2.56
CA GLU A 111 -12.12 8.37 3.22
C GLU A 111 -10.76 7.94 2.64
N GLY A 112 -9.76 7.81 3.52
CA GLY A 112 -8.35 7.72 3.13
C GLY A 112 -7.72 6.34 3.27
N SER A 113 -8.34 5.38 3.96
CA SER A 113 -7.73 4.05 4.18
C SER A 113 -7.65 3.26 2.88
N VAL A 114 -8.72 3.29 2.06
CA VAL A 114 -8.71 2.64 0.75
C VAL A 114 -7.64 3.25 -0.17
N ILE A 115 -7.58 4.59 -0.22
CA ILE A 115 -6.55 5.30 -1.00
C ILE A 115 -5.15 4.96 -0.48
N SER A 116 -4.97 4.96 0.85
CA SER A 116 -3.68 4.67 1.48
C SER A 116 -3.20 3.25 1.19
N ALA A 117 -4.08 2.25 1.18
CA ALA A 117 -3.74 0.87 0.81
C ALA A 117 -3.39 0.77 -0.68
N LYS A 118 -4.25 1.28 -1.57
CA LYS A 118 -4.06 1.21 -3.03
C LYS A 118 -2.81 1.96 -3.50
N ARG A 119 -2.55 3.18 -3.01
CA ARG A 119 -1.32 3.92 -3.38
C ARG A 119 -0.04 3.24 -2.85
N THR A 120 -0.12 2.56 -1.71
CA THR A 120 1.02 1.78 -1.19
C THR A 120 1.30 0.58 -2.09
N ALA A 121 0.25 -0.12 -2.51
CA ALA A 121 0.35 -1.22 -3.47
C ALA A 121 0.86 -0.77 -4.84
N ALA A 122 0.34 0.34 -5.35
CA ALA A 122 0.80 0.96 -6.59
C ALA A 122 2.27 1.34 -6.54
N SER A 123 2.74 1.91 -5.42
CA SER A 123 4.16 2.21 -5.24
C SER A 123 5.03 0.96 -5.27
N ALA A 124 4.59 -0.15 -4.63
CA ALA A 124 5.34 -1.39 -4.63
C ALA A 124 5.38 -2.02 -6.03
N ALA A 125 4.26 -2.02 -6.74
CA ALA A 125 4.18 -2.52 -8.11
C ALA A 125 5.00 -1.68 -9.09
N LEU A 126 4.99 -0.35 -8.95
CA LEU A 126 5.83 0.56 -9.72
C LEU A 126 7.32 0.27 -9.49
N ALA A 127 7.74 0.12 -8.23
CA ALA A 127 9.12 -0.22 -7.90
C ALA A 127 9.53 -1.55 -8.53
N ALA A 128 8.70 -2.59 -8.40
CA ALA A 128 8.95 -3.89 -9.00
C ALA A 128 9.04 -3.80 -10.53
N GLN A 129 8.14 -3.05 -11.18
CA GLN A 129 8.18 -2.82 -12.63
C GLN A 129 9.50 -2.17 -13.06
N CYS A 130 9.97 -1.14 -12.34
CA CYS A 130 11.23 -0.47 -12.64
C CYS A 130 12.44 -1.39 -12.43
N LEU A 131 12.50 -2.09 -11.30
CA LEU A 131 13.63 -2.95 -10.92
C LEU A 131 13.74 -4.23 -11.75
N LEU A 132 12.61 -4.77 -12.21
CA LEU A 132 12.55 -6.03 -12.96
C LEU A 132 12.25 -5.84 -14.44
N THR A 133 12.51 -4.65 -14.98
CA THR A 133 12.27 -4.34 -16.40
C THR A 133 12.91 -5.40 -17.31
N GLY A 134 12.09 -6.08 -18.12
CA GLY A 134 12.54 -7.11 -19.06
C GLY A 134 12.73 -8.51 -18.46
N ASN A 135 12.54 -8.68 -17.15
CA ASN A 135 12.61 -9.98 -16.48
C ASN A 135 11.21 -10.57 -16.29
N LYS A 136 11.10 -11.91 -16.38
CA LYS A 136 9.86 -12.63 -16.02
C LYS A 136 9.83 -12.88 -14.53
N VAL A 137 8.77 -12.44 -13.85
CA VAL A 137 8.62 -12.65 -12.40
C VAL A 137 8.21 -14.09 -12.12
N GLY A 138 7.09 -14.55 -12.70
CA GLY A 138 6.58 -15.92 -12.57
C GLY A 138 6.07 -16.30 -11.16
N ARG A 139 6.78 -15.94 -10.09
CA ARG A 139 6.47 -16.22 -8.68
C ARG A 139 6.70 -14.99 -7.83
N VAL A 140 5.78 -14.73 -6.90
CA VAL A 140 5.87 -13.58 -5.98
C VAL A 140 5.75 -14.08 -4.54
N GLY A 141 6.77 -13.80 -3.73
CA GLY A 141 6.79 -14.10 -2.30
C GLY A 141 6.03 -13.04 -1.52
N MET A 142 5.20 -13.45 -0.57
CA MET A 142 4.43 -12.54 0.28
C MET A 142 4.64 -12.88 1.75
N ILE A 143 5.44 -12.06 2.44
CA ILE A 143 5.74 -12.21 3.86
C ILE A 143 4.85 -11.24 4.64
N GLY A 144 3.90 -11.77 5.39
CA GLY A 144 2.81 -11.05 6.04
C GLY A 144 1.52 -11.14 5.22
N CYS A 145 0.53 -11.86 5.72
CA CYS A 145 -0.72 -12.15 5.02
C CYS A 145 -1.84 -11.19 5.46
N GLY A 146 -1.59 -9.89 5.34
CA GLY A 146 -2.53 -8.82 5.71
C GLY A 146 -3.07 -8.02 4.52
N LEU A 147 -3.89 -7.00 4.81
CA LEU A 147 -4.52 -6.13 3.80
C LEU A 147 -3.52 -5.53 2.79
N ILE A 148 -2.35 -5.10 3.26
CA ILE A 148 -1.36 -4.43 2.39
C ILE A 148 -0.80 -5.39 1.35
N ASN A 149 -0.36 -6.59 1.73
CA ASN A 149 0.09 -7.58 0.75
C ASN A 149 -1.03 -8.05 -0.17
N PHE A 150 -2.28 -8.09 0.31
CA PHE A 150 -3.42 -8.41 -0.56
C PHE A 150 -3.63 -7.36 -1.65
N GLU A 151 -3.52 -6.06 -1.32
CA GLU A 151 -3.56 -5.00 -2.33
C GLU A 151 -2.30 -5.01 -3.21
N ILE A 152 -1.11 -5.30 -2.67
CA ILE A 152 0.10 -5.46 -3.49
C ILE A 152 -0.07 -6.59 -4.51
N ALA A 153 -0.66 -7.73 -4.14
CA ALA A 153 -0.96 -8.81 -5.08
C ALA A 153 -1.80 -8.32 -6.26
N ARG A 154 -2.86 -7.56 -5.98
CA ARG A 154 -3.74 -6.96 -7.01
C ARG A 154 -2.96 -6.07 -7.99
N PHE A 155 -2.12 -5.18 -7.47
CA PHE A 155 -1.35 -4.26 -8.30
C PHE A 155 -0.20 -4.94 -9.04
N LEU A 156 0.44 -5.94 -8.43
CA LEU A 156 1.47 -6.74 -9.10
C LEU A 156 0.90 -7.54 -10.27
N LEU A 157 -0.30 -8.09 -10.16
CA LEU A 157 -0.96 -8.77 -11.29
C LEU A 157 -1.34 -7.81 -12.43
N ALA A 158 -1.54 -6.52 -12.14
CA ALA A 158 -1.77 -5.53 -13.18
C ALA A 158 -0.50 -5.24 -14.01
N VAL A 159 0.69 -5.25 -13.38
CA VAL A 159 1.97 -4.98 -14.07
C VAL A 159 2.71 -6.24 -14.55
N PHE A 160 2.46 -7.38 -13.91
CA PHE A 160 3.01 -8.70 -14.23
C PHE A 160 1.88 -9.71 -14.40
N PRO A 161 1.07 -9.61 -15.47
CA PRO A 161 -0.03 -10.55 -15.71
C PRO A 161 0.44 -11.99 -15.91
N GLU A 162 1.74 -12.21 -16.16
CA GLU A 162 2.36 -13.53 -16.25
C GLU A 162 2.73 -14.16 -14.91
N ALA A 163 2.59 -13.43 -13.78
CA ALA A 163 2.82 -13.99 -12.45
C ALA A 163 1.82 -15.11 -12.15
N LYS A 164 2.33 -16.32 -11.92
CA LYS A 164 1.52 -17.55 -11.81
C LYS A 164 1.30 -18.04 -10.40
N THR A 165 2.18 -17.65 -9.46
CA THR A 165 2.15 -18.19 -8.10
C THR A 165 2.45 -17.13 -7.05
N PHE A 166 1.63 -17.08 -6.00
CA PHE A 166 1.97 -16.43 -4.74
C PHE A 166 2.52 -17.44 -3.73
N VAL A 167 3.70 -17.17 -3.18
CA VAL A 167 4.34 -17.96 -2.11
C VAL A 167 4.15 -17.22 -0.80
N LEU A 168 3.22 -17.69 0.03
CA LEU A 168 2.77 -17.00 1.22
C LEU A 168 3.51 -17.46 2.47
N PHE A 169 3.84 -16.52 3.35
CA PHE A 169 4.24 -16.83 4.71
C PHE A 169 3.62 -15.82 5.69
N ASP A 170 3.07 -16.33 6.79
CA ASP A 170 2.71 -15.55 7.96
C ASP A 170 3.06 -16.37 9.20
N LYS A 171 3.41 -15.70 10.31
CA LYS A 171 3.64 -16.37 11.59
C LYS A 171 2.37 -17.05 12.11
N ASP A 172 1.22 -16.56 11.69
CA ASP A 172 -0.08 -17.16 11.96
C ASP A 172 -0.58 -17.93 10.73
N ASN A 173 -0.53 -19.25 10.81
CA ASN A 173 -0.97 -20.15 9.74
C ASN A 173 -2.44 -19.93 9.34
N SER A 174 -3.29 -19.49 10.26
CA SER A 174 -4.70 -19.21 9.96
C SER A 174 -4.84 -18.01 9.03
N ARG A 175 -4.00 -16.96 9.20
CA ARG A 175 -3.95 -15.80 8.31
C ARG A 175 -3.47 -16.19 6.91
N ALA A 176 -2.43 -17.02 6.81
CA ALA A 176 -1.95 -17.50 5.52
C ALA A 176 -3.05 -18.27 4.76
N LYS A 177 -3.81 -19.13 5.46
CA LYS A 177 -4.94 -19.86 4.87
C LYS A 177 -6.05 -18.93 4.39
N GLN A 178 -6.50 -17.99 5.22
CA GLN A 178 -7.54 -17.02 4.85
C GLN A 178 -7.10 -16.14 3.67
N PHE A 179 -5.84 -15.72 3.64
CA PHE A 179 -5.28 -14.96 2.54
C PHE A 179 -5.28 -15.77 1.24
N ALA A 180 -4.87 -17.04 1.29
CA ALA A 180 -4.89 -17.93 0.14
C ALA A 180 -6.31 -18.09 -0.45
N GLU A 181 -7.30 -18.36 0.41
CA GLU A 181 -8.72 -18.44 0.01
C GLU A 181 -9.20 -17.13 -0.63
N LYS A 182 -8.83 -15.99 -0.04
CA LYS A 182 -9.18 -14.66 -0.56
C LYS A 182 -8.53 -14.39 -1.93
N CYS A 183 -7.27 -14.76 -2.10
CA CYS A 183 -6.54 -14.65 -3.37
C CYS A 183 -7.18 -15.53 -4.45
N GLN A 184 -7.50 -16.79 -4.14
CA GLN A 184 -8.16 -17.70 -5.08
C GLN A 184 -9.52 -17.14 -5.52
N LYS A 185 -10.34 -16.67 -4.57
CA LYS A 185 -11.65 -16.07 -4.86
C LYS A 185 -11.57 -14.80 -5.71
N THR A 186 -10.52 -14.00 -5.52
CA THR A 186 -10.41 -12.66 -6.14
C THR A 186 -9.67 -12.69 -7.47
N PHE A 187 -8.61 -13.49 -7.57
CA PHE A 187 -7.68 -13.47 -8.71
C PHE A 187 -7.84 -14.68 -9.62
N GLY A 188 -8.40 -15.80 -9.13
CA GLY A 188 -8.86 -16.98 -9.89
C GLY A 188 -7.80 -17.79 -10.65
N GLN A 189 -6.85 -17.13 -11.31
CA GLN A 189 -5.88 -17.70 -12.24
C GLN A 189 -4.50 -17.89 -11.62
N VAL A 190 -4.28 -17.38 -10.40
CA VAL A 190 -2.99 -17.41 -9.71
C VAL A 190 -2.98 -18.54 -8.70
N GLY A 191 -2.00 -19.43 -8.80
CA GLY A 191 -1.73 -20.46 -7.82
C GLY A 191 -1.26 -19.85 -6.49
N VAL A 192 -1.56 -20.53 -5.39
CA VAL A 192 -1.14 -20.09 -4.06
C VAL A 192 -0.47 -21.25 -3.33
N GLU A 193 0.72 -21.00 -2.81
CA GLU A 193 1.50 -21.95 -2.02
C GLU A 193 1.79 -21.33 -0.65
N THR A 194 1.69 -22.12 0.43
CA THR A 194 2.09 -21.66 1.78
C THR A 194 3.46 -22.22 2.11
N ALA A 195 4.42 -21.33 2.37
CA ALA A 195 5.77 -21.68 2.78
C ALA A 195 5.82 -22.04 4.27
N THR A 196 6.74 -22.93 4.64
CA THR A 196 6.96 -23.36 6.03
C THR A 196 7.72 -22.33 6.87
N ASP A 197 8.56 -21.53 6.22
CA ASP A 197 9.39 -20.50 6.83
C ASP A 197 9.71 -19.40 5.81
N VAL A 198 10.29 -18.30 6.31
CA VAL A 198 10.69 -17.19 5.44
C VAL A 198 11.75 -17.61 4.42
N LYS A 199 12.71 -18.48 4.78
CA LYS A 199 13.78 -18.90 3.86
C LYS A 199 13.23 -19.62 2.65
N ALA A 200 12.15 -20.39 2.80
CA ALA A 200 11.44 -21.00 1.69
C ALA A 200 10.79 -19.96 0.78
N VAL A 201 10.30 -18.83 1.31
CA VAL A 201 9.83 -17.71 0.47
C VAL A 201 11.00 -17.09 -0.30
N LEU A 202 12.11 -16.78 0.41
CA LEU A 202 13.29 -16.13 -0.17
C LEU A 202 13.89 -16.94 -1.33
N ARG A 203 14.05 -18.27 -1.17
CA ARG A 203 14.63 -19.15 -2.19
C ARG A 203 13.78 -19.29 -3.46
N ASN A 204 12.46 -19.22 -3.31
CA ASN A 204 11.53 -19.64 -4.37
C ASN A 204 10.82 -18.47 -5.06
N SER A 205 11.23 -17.23 -4.78
CA SER A 205 10.54 -16.02 -5.25
C SER A 205 11.54 -14.98 -5.76
N PRO A 206 11.56 -14.66 -7.07
CA PRO A 206 12.38 -13.57 -7.61
C PRO A 206 11.84 -12.17 -7.29
N LEU A 207 10.59 -12.06 -6.82
CA LEU A 207 10.02 -10.81 -6.31
C LEU A 207 9.41 -11.08 -4.95
N ILE A 208 9.77 -10.29 -3.93
CA ILE A 208 9.33 -10.53 -2.55
C ILE A 208 8.73 -9.26 -1.95
N SER A 209 7.49 -9.36 -1.48
CA SER A 209 6.82 -8.30 -0.74
C SER A 209 6.75 -8.62 0.76
N ILE A 210 7.28 -7.71 1.58
CA ILE A 210 7.29 -7.83 3.04
C ILE A 210 6.37 -6.76 3.62
N ALA A 211 5.25 -7.18 4.20
CA ALA A 211 4.26 -6.30 4.83
C ALA A 211 3.79 -6.89 6.16
N THR A 212 4.70 -6.95 7.14
CA THR A 212 4.40 -7.45 8.49
C THR A 212 4.19 -6.32 9.50
N THR A 213 3.75 -6.69 10.70
CA THR A 213 3.60 -5.77 11.83
C THR A 213 4.77 -5.85 12.81
N ALA A 214 5.89 -6.46 12.41
CA ALA A 214 7.06 -6.61 13.27
C ALA A 214 7.63 -5.25 13.67
N LEU A 215 7.95 -5.09 14.95
CA LEU A 215 8.52 -3.84 15.49
C LEU A 215 10.05 -3.84 15.46
N ALA A 216 10.66 -5.01 15.27
CA ALA A 216 12.10 -5.19 15.14
C ALA A 216 12.41 -5.98 13.87
N PRO A 217 13.56 -5.73 13.21
CA PRO A 217 14.03 -6.55 12.11
C PRO A 217 14.16 -8.02 12.54
N TYR A 218 13.65 -8.93 11.72
CA TYR A 218 13.74 -10.39 11.93
C TYR A 218 14.40 -11.11 10.75
N LEU A 219 14.75 -10.36 9.70
CA LEU A 219 15.56 -10.83 8.58
C LEU A 219 16.92 -10.17 8.69
N SER A 220 17.93 -10.96 9.05
CA SER A 220 19.31 -10.50 9.19
C SER A 220 20.09 -10.58 7.88
N GLU A 221 19.73 -11.52 7.00
CA GLU A 221 20.43 -11.76 5.74
C GLU A 221 19.44 -12.12 4.63
N LEU A 222 19.82 -11.79 3.39
CA LEU A 222 19.09 -12.11 2.16
C LEU A 222 19.86 -13.12 1.28
N THR A 223 20.74 -13.91 1.89
CA THR A 223 21.61 -14.89 1.22
C THR A 223 20.86 -15.98 0.49
N GLU A 224 19.62 -16.24 0.91
CA GLU A 224 18.70 -17.20 0.30
C GLU A 224 18.02 -16.67 -0.97
N CYS A 225 18.07 -15.36 -1.24
CA CYS A 225 17.44 -14.78 -2.42
C CYS A 225 18.24 -15.10 -3.70
N PRO A 226 17.58 -15.57 -4.78
CA PRO A 226 18.22 -15.70 -6.08
C PRO A 226 18.85 -14.38 -6.53
N ARG A 227 19.97 -14.45 -7.26
CA ARG A 227 20.60 -13.27 -7.85
C ARG A 227 19.62 -12.55 -8.78
N GLY A 228 19.48 -11.24 -8.61
CA GLY A 228 18.55 -10.42 -9.39
C GLY A 228 17.13 -10.39 -8.83
N SER A 229 16.90 -10.93 -7.62
CA SER A 229 15.63 -10.76 -6.93
C SER A 229 15.39 -9.31 -6.51
N ALA A 230 14.12 -8.90 -6.48
CA ALA A 230 13.67 -7.59 -6.03
C ALA A 230 12.74 -7.68 -4.81
#